data_AF-A0A938SLA5-F1
#
_entry.id   AF-A0A938SLA5-F1
#
_cell.length_a   1.000
_cell.length_b   1.000
_cell.length_c   1.000
_cell.angle_alpha   90.00
_cell.angle_beta   90.00
_cell.angle_gamma   90.00
#
_symmetry.space_group_name_H-M   'P 1'
#
loop_
_entity.id
_entity.type
_entity.pdbx_description
1 polymer ?
#
loop_
_entity_poly.entity_id
_entity_poly.type
_entity_poly.pdbx_seq_one_letter_code
_entity_poly.pdbx_strand_id
1 'polypeptide(L)'
;MDNPFRDLEPEQNPYANFGMSPGEPMAGRVDVGMINHVRVVGILQVVQGSLVLLVGLGLGVMGLAMPMIMRADPDFREEMMDGPPMWIFPVIYGGMGIALSAVGLVQIVAGVRTYRFRNRVFGIVAICLGMCASLTCYCAPTAIGLMIYGLIVYLNGPVVVAFDRVQQGESVDQVLASHYAFLLERMKYAVGPPM
;
A
#
# COMPACT_ATOMS: atom_id res chain seq x y z
N MET A 1 -20.74 27.37 -22.20
CA MET A 1 -20.17 26.49 -23.26
C MET A 1 -21.16 25.38 -23.45
N ASP A 2 -22.02 25.52 -24.45
CA ASP A 2 -22.99 24.47 -24.79
C ASP A 2 -22.25 23.29 -25.40
N ASN A 3 -22.60 22.09 -24.94
CA ASN A 3 -21.99 20.86 -25.40
C ASN A 3 -22.36 20.66 -26.89
N PRO A 4 -21.40 20.68 -27.83
CA PRO A 4 -21.68 20.60 -29.26
C PRO A 4 -22.27 19.25 -29.69
N PHE A 5 -22.33 18.28 -28.78
CA PHE A 5 -22.88 16.95 -29.02
C PHE A 5 -24.33 16.78 -28.54
N ARG A 6 -24.99 17.86 -28.10
CA ARG A 6 -26.35 17.81 -27.54
C ARG A 6 -27.42 17.40 -28.56
N ASP A 7 -27.17 17.67 -29.83
CA ASP A 7 -28.15 17.47 -30.91
C ASP A 7 -27.87 16.23 -31.77
N LEU A 8 -26.84 15.46 -31.46
CA LEU A 8 -26.56 14.21 -32.17
C LEU A 8 -27.55 13.13 -31.73
N GLU A 9 -28.15 12.46 -32.72
CA GLU A 9 -28.95 11.28 -32.45
C GLU A 9 -28.10 10.20 -31.75
N PRO A 10 -28.67 9.40 -30.84
CA PRO A 10 -27.93 8.44 -30.03
C PRO A 10 -27.08 7.47 -30.85
N GLU A 11 -27.49 7.11 -32.07
CA GLU A 11 -26.73 6.22 -32.95
C GLU A 11 -25.48 6.87 -33.57
N GLN A 12 -25.46 8.20 -33.72
CA GLN A 12 -24.35 8.92 -34.34
C GLN A 12 -23.30 9.38 -33.33
N ASN A 13 -23.60 9.29 -32.05
CA ASN A 13 -22.66 9.65 -31.00
C ASN A 13 -21.75 8.43 -30.71
N PRO A 14 -20.47 8.45 -31.11
CA PRO A 14 -19.54 7.36 -30.80
C PRO A 14 -19.37 7.16 -29.28
N TYR A 15 -19.77 8.15 -28.46
CA TYR A 15 -19.81 8.05 -27.00
C TYR A 15 -21.11 7.46 -26.43
N ALA A 16 -22.21 7.41 -27.19
CA ALA A 16 -23.49 6.87 -26.71
C ALA A 16 -23.47 5.34 -26.54
N ASN A 17 -22.67 4.63 -27.35
CA ASN A 17 -22.48 3.18 -27.20
C ASN A 17 -21.60 2.78 -26.00
N PHE A 18 -21.04 3.73 -25.25
CA PHE A 18 -20.38 3.40 -23.97
C PHE A 18 -21.36 3.08 -22.84
N GLY A 19 -22.67 3.12 -23.11
CA GLY A 19 -23.69 2.75 -22.12
C GLY A 19 -23.68 3.65 -20.89
N MET A 20 -23.14 4.87 -21.00
CA MET A 20 -23.22 5.87 -19.95
C MET A 20 -24.53 6.62 -20.12
N SER A 21 -25.58 6.12 -19.45
CA SER A 21 -26.80 6.90 -19.30
C SER A 21 -26.45 8.23 -18.59
N PRO A 22 -26.75 9.39 -19.18
CA PRO A 22 -26.44 10.68 -18.58
C PRO A 22 -27.27 10.84 -17.29
N GLY A 23 -26.63 10.62 -16.15
CA GLY A 23 -27.27 10.65 -14.82
C GLY A 23 -27.20 9.35 -14.03
N GLU A 24 -26.76 8.24 -14.63
CA GLU A 24 -26.35 7.08 -13.82
C GLU A 24 -25.05 7.43 -13.10
N PRO A 25 -25.01 7.41 -11.76
CA PRO A 25 -23.77 7.62 -11.04
C PRO A 25 -22.75 6.61 -11.55
N MET A 26 -21.52 7.05 -11.85
CA MET A 26 -20.39 6.18 -12.22
C MET A 26 -20.03 5.13 -11.14
N ALA A 27 -20.84 5.00 -10.09
CA ALA A 27 -20.77 4.03 -9.02
C ALA A 27 -20.89 2.55 -9.47
N GLY A 28 -21.14 2.27 -10.75
CA GLY A 28 -21.56 0.94 -11.21
C GLY A 28 -20.51 0.03 -11.85
N ARG A 29 -19.36 0.53 -12.31
CA ARG A 29 -18.28 -0.35 -12.79
C ARG A 29 -17.41 -0.75 -11.62
N VAL A 30 -17.86 -1.78 -10.90
CA VAL A 30 -16.97 -2.46 -9.97
C VAL A 30 -15.95 -3.24 -10.80
N ASP A 31 -14.79 -2.62 -11.03
CA ASP A 31 -13.67 -3.30 -11.65
C ASP A 31 -13.21 -4.42 -10.72
N VAL A 32 -13.58 -5.66 -11.05
CA VAL A 32 -13.09 -6.87 -10.37
C VAL A 32 -11.56 -6.92 -10.35
N GLY A 33 -10.90 -6.25 -11.29
CA GLY A 33 -9.44 -6.06 -11.28
C GLY A 33 -8.91 -5.29 -10.06
N MET A 34 -9.73 -4.44 -9.44
CA MET A 34 -9.33 -3.58 -8.33
C MET A 34 -9.26 -4.34 -7.00
N ILE A 35 -9.98 -5.45 -6.83
CA ILE A 35 -9.81 -6.33 -5.66
C ILE A 35 -8.43 -7.00 -5.69
N ASN A 36 -7.95 -7.37 -6.88
CA ASN A 36 -6.59 -7.89 -7.03
C ASN A 36 -5.51 -6.82 -6.73
N HIS A 37 -5.81 -5.53 -6.93
CA HIS A 37 -4.87 -4.45 -6.58
C HIS A 37 -4.59 -4.41 -5.07
N VAL A 38 -5.57 -4.70 -4.21
CA VAL A 38 -5.37 -4.75 -2.74
C VAL A 38 -4.29 -5.78 -2.38
N ARG A 39 -4.27 -6.93 -3.07
CA ARG A 39 -3.25 -7.97 -2.85
C ARG A 39 -1.86 -7.49 -3.27
N VAL A 40 -1.77 -6.78 -4.39
CA VAL A 40 -0.50 -6.19 -4.87
C VAL A 40 0.05 -5.19 -3.86
N VAL A 41 -0.80 -4.30 -3.33
CA VAL A 41 -0.43 -3.36 -2.25
C VAL A 41 0.12 -4.12 -1.04
N GLY A 42 -0.59 -5.16 -0.60
CA GLY A 42 -0.17 -5.97 0.56
C GLY A 42 1.20 -6.61 0.37
N ILE A 43 1.47 -7.17 -0.82
CA ILE A 43 2.78 -7.79 -1.14
C ILE A 43 3.88 -6.72 -1.13
N LEU A 44 3.67 -5.60 -1.82
CA LEU A 44 4.64 -4.51 -1.87
C LEU A 44 4.97 -3.97 -0.46
N GLN A 45 3.97 -3.89 0.42
CA GLN A 45 4.16 -3.45 1.79
C GLN A 45 4.95 -4.45 2.64
N VAL A 46 4.78 -5.76 2.42
CA VAL A 46 5.60 -6.80 3.06
C VAL A 46 7.05 -6.71 2.57
N VAL A 47 7.26 -6.53 1.26
CA VAL A 47 8.61 -6.37 0.68
C VAL A 47 9.31 -5.14 1.25
N GLN A 48 8.61 -4.00 1.29
CA GLN A 48 9.15 -2.77 1.88
C GLN A 48 9.46 -2.92 3.37
N GLY A 49 8.56 -3.52 4.15
CA GLY A 49 8.81 -3.80 5.57
C GLY A 49 10.02 -4.70 5.78
N SER A 50 10.22 -5.68 4.90
CA SER A 50 11.38 -6.60 4.95
C SER A 50 12.70 -5.88 4.65
N LEU A 51 12.71 -4.98 3.67
CA LEU A 51 13.88 -4.15 3.35
C LEU A 51 14.22 -3.20 4.51
N VAL A 52 13.23 -2.53 5.09
CA VAL A 52 13.41 -1.65 6.26
C VAL A 52 13.94 -2.44 7.46
N LEU A 53 13.42 -3.65 7.67
CA LEU A 53 13.88 -4.53 8.74
C LEU A 53 15.33 -4.96 8.56
N LEU A 54 15.74 -5.32 7.34
CA LEU A 54 17.13 -5.66 7.01
C LEU A 54 18.07 -4.48 7.24
N VAL A 55 17.68 -3.27 6.82
CA VAL A 55 18.46 -2.05 7.05
C VAL A 55 18.57 -1.75 8.55
N GLY A 56 17.46 -1.81 9.29
CA GLY A 56 17.46 -1.60 10.74
C GLY A 56 18.33 -2.61 11.47
N LEU A 57 18.26 -3.89 11.07
CA LEU A 57 19.08 -4.96 11.65
C LEU A 57 20.56 -4.76 11.31
N GLY A 58 20.90 -4.39 10.07
CA GLY A 58 22.27 -4.06 9.68
C GLY A 58 22.84 -2.89 10.47
N LEU A 59 22.07 -1.80 10.64
CA LEU A 59 22.44 -0.66 11.47
C LEU A 59 22.60 -1.05 12.95
N GLY A 60 21.71 -1.91 13.47
CA GLY A 60 21.80 -2.42 14.83
C GLY A 60 23.06 -3.25 15.06
N VAL A 61 23.39 -4.16 14.13
CA VAL A 61 24.63 -4.96 14.17
C VAL A 61 25.85 -4.05 14.09
N MET A 62 25.85 -3.05 13.20
CA MET A 62 26.94 -2.08 13.09
C MET A 62 27.13 -1.27 14.37
N GLY A 63 26.03 -0.82 15.00
CA GLY A 63 26.06 -0.12 16.28
C GLY A 63 26.61 -0.97 17.42
N LEU A 64 26.33 -2.28 17.42
CA LEU A 64 26.87 -3.24 18.39
C LEU A 64 28.32 -3.64 18.12
N ALA A 65 28.72 -3.73 16.84
CA ALA A 65 30.08 -4.07 16.44
C ALA A 65 31.08 -2.90 16.61
N MET A 66 30.61 -1.65 16.49
CA MET A 66 31.45 -0.46 16.64
C MET A 66 32.33 -0.45 17.90
N PRO A 67 31.81 -0.66 19.13
CA PRO A 67 32.65 -0.67 20.34
C PRO A 67 33.67 -1.81 20.37
N MET A 68 33.45 -2.89 19.61
CA MET A 68 34.42 -3.98 19.48
C MET A 68 35.56 -3.60 18.54
N ILE A 69 35.25 -2.97 17.41
CA ILE A 69 36.24 -2.47 16.43
C ILE A 69 37.12 -1.38 17.06
N MET A 70 36.53 -0.45 17.81
CA MET A 70 37.28 0.61 18.50
C MET A 70 38.26 0.11 19.56
N ARG A 71 38.07 -1.12 20.06
CA ARG A 71 39.02 -1.77 20.98
C ARG A 71 40.11 -2.53 20.23
N ALA A 72 39.85 -2.94 18.99
CA ALA A 72 40.80 -3.66 18.16
C ALA A 72 41.82 -2.70 17.49
N ASP A 73 41.36 -1.52 17.03
CA ASP A 73 42.20 -0.56 16.32
C ASP A 73 42.29 0.80 17.06
N PRO A 74 43.44 1.10 17.71
CA PRO A 74 43.63 2.36 18.42
C PRO A 74 43.75 3.57 17.47
N ASP A 75 44.24 3.37 16.24
CA ASP A 75 44.36 4.44 15.24
C ASP A 75 42.99 5.01 14.85
N PHE A 76 41.99 4.13 14.70
CA PHE A 76 40.60 4.52 14.42
C PHE A 76 39.98 5.32 15.56
N ARG A 77 40.43 5.08 16.79
CA ARG A 77 39.96 5.78 17.98
C ARG A 77 40.51 7.21 18.04
N GLU A 78 41.78 7.42 17.69
CA GLU A 78 42.40 8.75 17.67
C GLU A 78 41.74 9.65 16.62
N GLU A 79 41.46 9.11 15.43
CA GLU A 79 40.78 9.87 14.36
C GLU A 79 39.34 10.27 14.75
N MET A 80 38.66 9.47 15.59
CA MET A 80 37.34 9.80 16.12
C MET A 80 37.35 10.71 17.37
N MET A 81 38.50 10.93 18.04
CA MET A 81 38.56 11.72 19.27
C MET A 81 38.44 13.23 19.05
N ASP A 82 38.75 13.74 17.85
CA ASP A 82 38.51 15.14 17.47
C ASP A 82 37.03 15.44 17.16
N GLY A 83 36.17 14.41 17.19
CA GLY A 83 34.74 14.51 16.93
C GLY A 83 33.86 14.70 18.17
N PRO A 84 32.52 14.71 17.98
CA PRO A 84 31.56 14.71 19.07
C PRO A 84 31.75 13.48 20.00
N PRO A 85 31.22 13.54 21.23
CA PRO A 85 31.45 12.51 22.25
C PRO A 85 31.25 11.08 21.73
N MET A 86 32.28 10.25 21.84
CA MET A 86 32.37 8.89 21.29
C MET A 86 31.18 7.98 21.64
N TRP A 87 30.52 8.20 22.77
CA TRP A 87 29.36 7.43 23.23
C TRP A 87 28.08 7.74 22.45
N ILE A 88 28.01 8.86 21.72
CA ILE A 88 26.82 9.28 20.97
C ILE A 88 26.60 8.40 19.73
N PHE A 89 27.68 8.00 19.04
CA PHE A 89 27.58 7.16 17.84
C PHE A 89 26.86 5.83 18.10
N PRO A 90 27.29 4.95 19.03
CA PRO A 90 26.60 3.67 19.25
C PRO A 90 25.16 3.86 19.74
N VAL A 91 24.88 4.93 20.49
CA VAL A 91 23.51 5.24 20.95
C VAL A 91 22.61 5.66 19.79
N ILE A 92 23.07 6.54 18.91
CA ILE A 92 22.29 6.99 17.74
C ILE A 92 22.13 5.86 16.74
N TYR A 93 23.21 5.19 16.33
CA TYR A 93 23.15 4.14 15.33
C TYR A 93 22.44 2.88 15.85
N GLY A 94 22.71 2.48 17.09
CA GLY A 94 22.00 1.37 17.74
C GLY A 94 20.53 1.69 17.99
N GLY A 95 20.23 2.90 18.49
CA GLY A 95 18.87 3.37 18.71
C GLY A 95 18.05 3.46 17.43
N MET A 96 18.62 4.05 16.36
CA MET A 96 18.00 4.07 15.03
C MET A 96 17.81 2.66 14.47
N GLY A 97 18.78 1.77 14.64
CA GLY A 97 18.67 0.38 14.21
C GLY A 97 17.48 -0.33 14.85
N ILE A 98 17.35 -0.26 16.18
CA ILE A 98 16.23 -0.86 16.92
C ILE A 98 14.90 -0.23 16.50
N ALA A 99 14.84 1.10 16.39
CA ALA A 99 13.62 1.80 15.97
C ALA A 99 13.19 1.38 14.55
N LEU A 100 14.13 1.32 13.59
CA LEU A 100 13.86 0.89 12.22
C LEU A 100 13.44 -0.58 12.16
N SER A 101 14.08 -1.46 12.92
CA SER A 101 13.67 -2.87 13.02
C SER A 101 12.26 -3.02 13.58
N ALA A 102 11.89 -2.25 14.61
CA ALA A 102 10.54 -2.24 15.16
C ALA A 102 9.50 -1.76 14.12
N VAL A 103 9.80 -0.68 13.38
CA VAL A 103 8.93 -0.18 12.31
C VAL A 103 8.79 -1.21 11.18
N GLY A 104 9.88 -1.86 10.78
CA GLY A 104 9.87 -2.93 9.78
C GLY A 104 8.97 -4.10 10.20
N LEU A 105 9.08 -4.56 11.45
CA LEU A 105 8.20 -5.60 12.00
C LEU A 105 6.73 -5.20 11.96
N VAL A 106 6.40 -3.98 12.38
CA VAL A 106 5.03 -3.46 12.36
C VAL A 106 4.50 -3.40 10.93
N GLN A 107 5.30 -2.98 9.95
CA GLN A 107 4.91 -2.98 8.53
C GLN A 107 4.65 -4.39 7.99
N ILE A 108 5.47 -5.38 8.35
CA ILE A 108 5.26 -6.78 7.93
C ILE A 108 3.95 -7.31 8.52
N VAL A 109 3.72 -7.12 9.82
CA VAL A 109 2.49 -7.56 10.51
C VAL A 109 1.26 -6.86 9.92
N ALA A 110 1.37 -5.56 9.62
CA ALA A 110 0.31 -4.80 8.97
C ALA A 110 0.04 -5.29 7.55
N GLY A 111 1.07 -5.56 6.75
CA GLY A 111 0.96 -6.11 5.40
C GLY A 111 0.26 -7.46 5.39
N VAL A 112 0.63 -8.36 6.30
CA VAL A 112 -0.02 -9.68 6.45
C VAL A 112 -1.48 -9.54 6.90
N ARG A 113 -1.79 -8.59 7.80
CA ARG A 113 -3.19 -8.33 8.21
C ARG A 113 -4.03 -7.71 7.10
N THR A 114 -3.46 -6.79 6.34
CA THR A 114 -4.07 -6.20 5.13
C THR A 114 -4.38 -7.30 4.11
N TYR A 115 -3.47 -8.25 3.93
CA TYR A 115 -3.69 -9.40 3.04
C TYR A 115 -4.89 -10.26 3.45
N ARG A 116 -5.22 -10.30 4.75
CA ARG A 116 -6.38 -11.03 5.30
C ARG A 116 -7.66 -10.20 5.39
N PHE A 117 -7.70 -9.00 4.81
CA PHE A 117 -8.85 -8.09 4.81
C PHE A 117 -9.41 -7.74 6.21
N ARG A 118 -8.61 -7.87 7.28
CA ARG A 118 -9.16 -7.97 8.65
C ARG A 118 -9.20 -6.66 9.46
N ASN A 119 -9.12 -5.48 8.83
CA ASN A 119 -9.49 -4.16 9.41
C ASN A 119 -8.88 -3.02 8.57
N ARG A 120 -9.69 -2.06 8.10
CA ARG A 120 -9.21 -0.91 7.30
C ARG A 120 -8.29 0.03 8.08
N VAL A 121 -8.58 0.21 9.37
CA VAL A 121 -7.84 1.16 10.24
C VAL A 121 -6.36 0.75 10.37
N PHE A 122 -6.07 -0.55 10.41
CA PHE A 122 -4.69 -1.03 10.48
C PHE A 122 -3.87 -0.68 9.23
N GLY A 123 -4.50 -0.66 8.05
CA GLY A 123 -3.83 -0.22 6.82
C GLY A 123 -3.42 1.25 6.88
N ILE A 124 -4.34 2.12 7.33
CA ILE A 124 -4.07 3.57 7.47
C ILE A 124 -2.99 3.83 8.51
N VAL A 125 -3.09 3.22 9.69
CA VAL A 125 -2.09 3.37 10.76
C VAL A 125 -0.71 2.89 10.28
N ALA A 126 -0.64 1.79 9.54
CA ALA A 126 0.61 1.28 9.00
C ALA A 126 1.21 2.19 7.93
N ILE A 127 0.39 2.83 7.10
CA ILE A 127 0.84 3.83 6.12
C ILE A 127 1.41 5.06 6.84
N CYS A 128 0.74 5.56 7.89
CA CYS A 128 1.26 6.66 8.70
C CYS A 128 2.58 6.31 9.40
N LEU A 129 2.71 5.10 9.95
CA LEU A 129 3.97 4.60 10.50
C LEU A 129 5.06 4.48 9.42
N GLY A 130 4.69 4.08 8.21
CA GLY A 130 5.58 4.05 7.04
C GLY A 130 6.11 5.43 6.66
N MET A 131 5.28 6.48 6.75
CA MET A 131 5.73 7.86 6.54
C MET A 131 6.81 8.28 7.55
N CYS A 132 6.72 7.89 8.82
CA CYS A 132 7.77 8.20 9.78
C CYS A 132 9.12 7.55 9.39
N ALA A 133 9.10 6.36 8.80
CA ALA A 133 10.30 5.70 8.28
C ALA A 133 10.82 6.30 6.97
N SER A 134 9.97 6.96 6.18
CA SER A 134 10.33 7.59 4.90
C SER A 134 11.32 8.75 5.03
N LEU A 135 11.56 9.26 6.24
CA LEU A 135 12.61 10.22 6.54
C LEU A 135 14.02 9.65 6.30
N THR A 136 14.14 8.33 6.10
CA THR A 136 15.37 7.70 5.61
C THR A 136 15.43 7.82 4.08
N CYS A 137 16.48 8.47 3.58
CA CYS A 137 16.59 8.97 2.20
C CYS A 137 16.34 7.95 1.07
N TYR A 138 16.48 6.65 1.34
CA TYR A 138 16.30 5.61 0.34
C TYR A 138 14.86 5.07 0.24
N CYS A 139 14.08 5.14 1.32
CA CYS A 139 12.71 4.60 1.38
C CYS A 139 11.63 5.64 1.09
N ALA A 140 12.01 6.90 0.89
CA ALA A 140 11.10 8.01 0.64
C ALA A 140 10.19 7.79 -0.59
N PRO A 141 10.69 7.54 -1.82
CA PRO A 141 9.84 7.46 -3.00
C PRO A 141 8.89 6.25 -2.97
N THR A 142 9.35 5.12 -2.43
CA THR A 142 8.55 3.89 -2.32
C THR A 142 7.45 4.04 -1.26
N ALA A 143 7.75 4.65 -0.11
CA ALA A 143 6.76 4.94 0.92
C ALA A 143 5.67 5.90 0.42
N ILE A 144 6.05 6.96 -0.30
CA ILE A 144 5.09 7.91 -0.89
C ILE A 144 4.21 7.20 -1.93
N GLY A 145 4.81 6.39 -2.80
CA GLY A 145 4.07 5.61 -3.80
C GLY A 145 3.04 4.67 -3.18
N LEU A 146 3.45 3.88 -2.18
CA LEU A 146 2.55 2.99 -1.45
C LEU A 146 1.46 3.74 -0.68
N MET A 147 1.79 4.90 -0.12
CA MET A 147 0.81 5.72 0.58
C MET A 147 -0.28 6.21 -0.37
N ILE A 148 0.10 6.85 -1.47
CA ILE A 148 -0.86 7.40 -2.45
C ILE A 148 -1.69 6.27 -3.04
N TYR A 149 -1.03 5.19 -3.49
CA TYR A 149 -1.69 4.06 -4.12
C TYR A 149 -2.61 3.31 -3.14
N GLY A 150 -2.14 3.09 -1.90
CA GLY A 150 -2.95 2.50 -0.85
C GLY A 150 -4.18 3.36 -0.54
N LEU A 151 -4.03 4.67 -0.42
CA LEU A 151 -5.14 5.58 -0.14
C LEU A 151 -6.20 5.54 -1.25
N ILE A 152 -5.77 5.57 -2.52
CA ILE A 152 -6.67 5.46 -3.69
C ILE A 152 -7.48 4.16 -3.63
N VAL A 153 -6.81 3.04 -3.34
CA VAL A 153 -7.47 1.72 -3.28
C VAL A 153 -8.42 1.64 -2.07
N TYR A 154 -8.03 2.16 -0.91
CA TYR A 154 -8.83 2.10 0.32
C TYR A 154 -10.05 3.03 0.32
N LEU A 155 -9.95 4.19 -0.35
CA LEU A 155 -11.07 5.13 -0.50
C LEU A 155 -12.08 4.70 -1.56
N ASN A 156 -11.79 3.61 -2.29
CA ASN A 156 -12.69 3.13 -3.32
C ASN A 156 -13.94 2.48 -2.71
N GLY A 157 -15.13 3.00 -3.07
CA GLY A 157 -16.42 2.59 -2.53
C GLY A 157 -16.76 1.09 -2.65
N PRO A 158 -16.42 0.43 -3.75
CA PRO A 158 -16.48 -1.04 -3.85
C PRO A 158 -15.59 -1.80 -2.86
N VAL A 159 -14.38 -1.30 -2.57
CA VAL A 159 -13.40 -1.97 -1.71
C VAL A 159 -13.87 -1.96 -0.25
N VAL A 160 -14.12 -0.77 0.31
CA VAL A 160 -15.49 -0.45 0.72
C VAL A 160 -16.40 -1.58 1.22
N VAL A 161 -17.46 -1.78 0.47
CA VAL A 161 -18.48 -2.82 0.66
C VAL A 161 -17.87 -4.22 0.77
N ALA A 162 -16.81 -4.56 0.01
CA ALA A 162 -16.19 -5.88 0.09
C ALA A 162 -15.59 -6.17 1.48
N PHE A 163 -14.93 -5.18 2.09
CA PHE A 163 -14.42 -5.29 3.46
C PHE A 163 -15.54 -5.47 4.49
N ASP A 164 -16.68 -4.82 4.27
CA ASP A 164 -17.84 -4.92 5.17
C ASP A 164 -18.44 -6.34 5.13
N ARG A 165 -18.56 -6.93 3.94
CA ARG A 165 -19.01 -8.33 3.78
C ARG A 165 -18.06 -9.34 4.40
N VAL A 166 -16.75 -9.15 4.28
CA VAL A 166 -15.76 -10.02 4.95
C VAL A 166 -15.86 -9.89 6.48
N GLN A 167 -16.15 -8.69 7.01
CA GLN A 167 -16.41 -8.52 8.44
C GLN A 167 -17.69 -9.21 8.91
N GLN A 168 -18.69 -9.33 8.04
CA GLN A 168 -19.92 -10.11 8.29
C GLN A 168 -19.70 -11.63 8.24
N GLY A 169 -18.48 -12.09 7.92
CA GLY A 169 -18.11 -13.50 7.92
C GLY A 169 -18.21 -14.17 6.55
N GLU A 170 -18.50 -13.43 5.47
CA GLU A 170 -18.40 -13.97 4.12
C GLU A 170 -16.93 -14.27 3.78
N SER A 171 -16.68 -15.43 3.16
CA SER A 171 -15.33 -15.75 2.70
C SER A 171 -14.97 -14.89 1.49
N VAL A 172 -13.69 -14.58 1.34
CA VAL A 172 -13.18 -13.74 0.22
C VAL A 172 -13.56 -14.34 -1.13
N ASP A 173 -13.55 -15.68 -1.24
CA ASP A 173 -13.93 -16.40 -2.45
C ASP A 173 -15.42 -16.24 -2.78
N GLN A 174 -16.26 -16.17 -1.75
CA GLN A 174 -17.71 -15.98 -1.91
C GLN A 174 -18.03 -14.54 -2.35
N VAL A 175 -17.33 -13.55 -1.81
CA VAL A 175 -17.44 -12.15 -2.24
C VAL A 175 -17.02 -12.01 -3.70
N LEU A 176 -15.87 -12.61 -4.07
CA LEU A 176 -15.38 -12.62 -5.45
C LEU A 176 -16.37 -13.32 -6.38
N ALA A 177 -16.86 -14.51 -6.03
CA ALA A 177 -17.83 -15.27 -6.81
C ALA A 177 -19.14 -14.50 -7.01
N SER A 178 -19.65 -13.82 -5.97
CA SER A 178 -20.85 -12.99 -6.08
C SER A 178 -20.65 -11.80 -7.05
N HIS A 179 -19.44 -11.25 -7.09
CA HIS A 179 -19.09 -10.19 -8.03
C HIS A 179 -18.98 -10.70 -9.47
N TYR A 180 -18.32 -11.84 -9.68
CA TYR A 180 -18.23 -12.45 -11.01
C TYR A 180 -19.61 -12.84 -11.55
N ALA A 181 -20.50 -13.37 -10.69
CA ALA A 181 -21.86 -13.70 -11.07
C ALA A 181 -22.65 -12.46 -11.53
N PHE A 182 -22.57 -11.35 -10.79
CA PHE A 182 -23.21 -10.09 -11.17
C PHE A 182 -22.71 -9.53 -12.50
N LEU A 183 -21.40 -9.63 -12.76
CA LEU A 183 -20.82 -9.20 -14.04
C LEU A 183 -21.25 -10.08 -15.20
N LEU A 184 -21.34 -11.40 -15.00
CA LEU A 184 -21.84 -12.32 -16.02
C LEU A 184 -23.29 -12.04 -16.39
N GLU A 185 -24.15 -11.75 -15.41
CA GLU A 185 -25.53 -11.31 -15.69
C GLU A 185 -25.55 -10.02 -16.51
N ARG A 186 -24.81 -8.98 -16.09
CA ARG A 186 -24.76 -7.73 -16.87
C ARG A 186 -24.22 -7.92 -18.28
N MET A 187 -23.22 -8.77 -18.48
CA MET A 187 -22.71 -9.06 -19.83
C MET A 187 -23.75 -9.78 -20.70
N LYS A 188 -24.57 -10.69 -20.13
CA LYS A 188 -25.67 -11.31 -20.85
C LYS A 188 -26.72 -10.30 -21.31
N TYR A 189 -26.99 -9.26 -20.53
CA TYR A 189 -27.95 -8.21 -20.93
C TYR A 189 -27.35 -7.18 -21.90
N ALA A 190 -26.04 -6.94 -21.83
CA ALA A 190 -25.36 -5.98 -22.70
C ALA A 190 -25.15 -6.52 -24.13
N VAL A 191 -24.95 -7.83 -24.27
CA VAL A 191 -24.93 -8.49 -25.58
C VAL A 191 -26.37 -8.79 -25.96
N GLY A 192 -27.05 -7.77 -26.51
CA GLY A 192 -28.40 -7.93 -27.06
C GLY A 192 -28.47 -9.08 -28.07
N PRO A 193 -29.67 -9.63 -28.34
CA PRO A 193 -29.83 -10.74 -29.27
C PRO A 193 -29.20 -10.39 -30.63
N PRO A 194 -28.45 -11.30 -31.27
CA PRO A 194 -27.93 -11.06 -32.61
C PRO A 194 -29.11 -10.81 -33.56
N MET A 195 -29.10 -9.65 -34.22
CA MET A 195 -30.11 -9.28 -35.23
C MET A 195 -29.92 -10.08 -36.51
#